data_AF-A0A950D9F6-F1
#
_entry.id   AF-A0A950D9F6-F1
#
_cell.length_a   1.000
_cell.length_b   1.000
_cell.length_c   1.000
_cell.angle_alpha   90.00
_cell.angle_beta   90.00
_cell.angle_gamma   90.00
#
_symmetry.space_group_name_H-M   'P 1'
#
loop_
_entity.id
_entity.type
_entity.pdbx_description
1 polymer ?
#
loop_
_entity_poly.entity_id
_entity_poly.type
_entity_poly.pdbx_seq_one_letter_code
_entity_poly.pdbx_strand_id
1 'polypeptide(L)' 'MLTAMDWDENDLNCQRVERMLEWPSEGDGVLISDDTGFAKQGKGSVGVARQYSGTLGKVGNCQVTVNAH' A
#
# COMPACT_ATOMS: atom_id res chain seq x y z
N MET A 1 -17.25 -11.61 -8.49
CA MET A 1 -16.15 -11.52 -9.48
C MET A 1 -15.57 -10.11 -9.35
N LEU A 2 -14.28 -9.96 -9.00
CA LEU A 2 -13.61 -8.66 -8.79
C LEU A 2 -13.50 -7.79 -10.07
N THR A 3 -13.99 -8.26 -11.21
CA THR A 3 -13.86 -7.61 -12.52
C THR A 3 -14.92 -6.54 -12.80
N ALA A 4 -15.91 -6.37 -11.93
CA ALA A 4 -17.01 -5.40 -12.09
C ALA A 4 -17.01 -4.29 -11.03
N MET A 5 -16.01 -4.27 -10.14
CA MET A 5 -15.85 -3.21 -9.15
C MET A 5 -15.20 -2.02 -9.83
N ASP A 6 -15.83 -0.84 -9.73
CA ASP A 6 -15.21 0.41 -10.11
C ASP A 6 -14.20 0.78 -9.02
N TRP A 7 -12.91 0.79 -9.36
CA TRP A 7 -11.84 1.07 -8.41
C TRP A 7 -11.63 2.57 -8.30
N ASP A 8 -11.93 3.13 -7.13
CA ASP A 8 -11.59 4.51 -6.78
C ASP A 8 -10.55 4.51 -5.65
N GLU A 9 -9.31 4.84 -6.01
CA GLU A 9 -8.19 4.92 -5.07
C GLU A 9 -8.41 6.00 -4.00
N ASN A 10 -9.05 7.11 -4.36
CA ASN A 10 -9.27 8.22 -3.43
C ASN A 10 -10.32 7.85 -2.40
N ASP A 11 -11.43 7.24 -2.83
CA ASP A 11 -12.48 6.74 -1.93
C ASP A 11 -11.90 5.73 -0.93
N LEU A 12 -11.14 4.75 -1.42
CA LEU A 12 -10.50 3.77 -0.53
C LEU A 12 -9.52 4.41 0.45
N ASN A 13 -8.76 5.42 0.01
CA ASN A 13 -7.82 6.12 0.87
C ASN A 13 -8.54 6.97 1.95
N CYS A 14 -9.66 7.60 1.61
CA CYS A 14 -10.52 8.29 2.58
C CYS A 14 -11.03 7.33 3.65
N GLN A 15 -11.59 6.18 3.25
CA GLN A 15 -12.06 5.15 4.19
C GLN A 15 -10.94 4.61 5.09
N ARG A 16 -9.71 4.49 4.57
CA ARG A 16 -8.53 4.12 5.36
C ARG A 16 -8.24 5.15 6.45
N VAL A 17 -8.22 6.44 6.10
CA VAL A 17 -7.95 7.53 7.04
C VAL A 17 -9.06 7.63 8.09
N GLU A 18 -10.33 7.53 7.69
CA GLU A 18 -11.47 7.51 8.61
C GLU A 18 -11.30 6.41 9.67
N ARG A 19 -10.95 5.19 9.27
CA ARG A 19 -10.67 4.10 10.23
C ARG A 19 -9.47 4.34 11.13
N MET A 20 -8.42 5.00 10.65
CA MET A 20 -7.26 5.33 11.49
C MET A 20 -7.63 6.36 12.57
N LEU A 21 -8.54 7.29 12.28
CA LEU A 21 -9.03 8.28 13.24
C LEU A 21 -9.94 7.69 14.33
N GLU A 22 -10.54 6.52 14.10
CA GLU A 22 -11.32 5.81 15.12
C GLU A 22 -10.45 5.18 16.21
N TRP A 23 -9.16 5.00 15.97
CA TRP A 23 -8.27 4.40 16.97
C TRP A 23 -7.90 5.40 18.07
N PRO A 24 -8.07 5.02 19.35
CA PRO A 24 -7.75 5.88 20.46
C PRO A 24 -6.22 6.09 20.54
N SER A 25 -5.79 7.34 20.49
CA SER A 25 -4.43 7.76 20.81
C SER A 25 -4.40 8.43 22.19
N GLU A 26 -3.45 8.06 23.04
CA GLU A 26 -3.17 8.80 24.29
C GLU A 26 -2.04 9.80 24.06
N GLY A 27 -2.28 11.08 24.37
CA GLY A 27 -1.30 12.15 24.18
C GLY A 27 -0.99 12.44 22.71
N ASP A 28 0.27 12.76 22.41
CA ASP A 28 0.74 12.95 21.04
C ASP A 28 0.93 11.57 20.38
N GLY A 29 -0.01 11.19 19.49
CA GLY A 29 0.07 9.94 18.74
C GLY A 29 1.28 9.90 17.78
N VAL A 30 1.77 8.69 17.50
CA VAL A 30 2.83 8.46 16.50
C VAL A 30 2.20 7.81 15.27
N LEU A 31 2.45 8.39 14.09
CA LEU A 31 2.13 7.77 12.81
C LEU A 31 3.36 7.06 12.28
N ILE A 32 3.26 5.74 12.11
CA ILE A 32 4.35 4.94 11.53
C ILE A 32 3.95 4.58 10.11
N SER A 33 4.88 4.72 9.17
CA SER A 33 4.68 4.27 7.80
C SER A 33 5.84 3.41 7.33
N ASP A 34 5.50 2.35 6.61
CA ASP A 34 6.43 1.39 6.06
C ASP A 34 6.03 0.99 4.64
N ASP A 35 7.02 0.63 3.82
CA ASP A 35 6.80 0.01 2.53
C ASP A 35 7.02 -1.51 2.60
N THR A 36 6.17 -2.25 1.90
CA THR A 36 6.35 -3.69 1.71
C THR A 36 6.41 -4.00 0.21
N GLY A 37 7.50 -4.63 -0.23
CA GLY A 37 7.72 -4.98 -1.62
C GLY A 37 7.35 -6.43 -1.93
N PHE A 38 6.56 -6.65 -2.98
CA PHE A 38 6.18 -7.96 -3.49
C PHE A 38 6.86 -8.22 -4.84
N ALA A 39 7.85 -9.10 -4.86
CA ALA A 39 8.56 -9.47 -6.08
C ALA A 39 7.61 -10.06 -7.14
N LYS A 40 7.75 -9.63 -8.40
CA LYS A 40 6.93 -10.10 -9.52
C LYS A 40 7.78 -10.52 -10.71
N GLN A 41 7.30 -11.53 -11.42
CA GLN A 41 7.84 -11.93 -12.72
C GLN A 41 6.81 -11.58 -13.80
N GLY A 42 7.23 -10.87 -14.84
CA GLY A 42 6.36 -10.43 -15.93
C GLY A 42 5.56 -9.14 -15.64
N LYS A 43 4.55 -8.87 -16.49
CA LYS A 43 3.78 -7.61 -16.54
C LYS A 43 2.27 -7.79 -16.28
N GLY A 44 1.82 -8.98 -15.92
CA GLY A 44 0.40 -9.31 -15.79
C GLY A 44 -0.25 -8.92 -14.46
N SER A 45 0.49 -8.28 -13.56
CA SER A 45 -0.02 -7.82 -12.26
C SER A 45 -0.19 -6.29 -12.26
N VAL A 46 -1.35 -5.78 -11.85
CA VAL A 46 -1.63 -4.35 -11.76
C VAL A 46 -0.65 -3.67 -10.80
N GLY A 47 -0.17 -2.46 -11.11
CA GLY A 47 0.77 -1.75 -10.22
C GLY A 47 2.16 -2.39 -10.12
N VAL A 48 2.51 -3.33 -11.00
CA VAL A 48 3.88 -3.84 -11.10
C VAL A 48 4.75 -2.84 -11.86
N ALA A 49 5.91 -2.52 -11.30
CA ALA A 49 6.89 -1.64 -11.92
C ALA A 49 8.32 -2.01 -11.49
N ARG A 50 9.31 -1.44 -12.18
CA ARG A 50 10.69 -1.47 -11.70
C ARG A 50 10.90 -0.38 -10.65
N GLN A 51 11.01 -0.78 -9.39
CA GLN A 51 11.16 0.12 -8.25
C GLN A 51 12.03 -0.54 -7.17
N TYR A 52 12.52 0.26 -6.21
CA TYR A 52 13.24 -0.30 -5.07
C TYR A 52 12.27 -1.13 -4.22
N SER A 53 12.67 -2.32 -3.83
CA SER A 53 11.94 -3.15 -2.88
C SER A 53 12.89 -3.50 -1.75
N GLY A 54 12.52 -3.13 -0.52
CA GLY A 54 13.27 -3.51 0.68
C GLY A 54 13.45 -5.03 0.77
N THR A 55 12.40 -5.80 0.47
CA THR A 55 12.42 -7.27 0.44
C THR A 55 13.40 -7.86 -0.58
N LEU A 56 13.54 -7.22 -1.76
CA LEU A 56 14.52 -7.64 -2.77
C LEU A 56 15.93 -7.09 -2.51
N GLY A 57 16.06 -6.06 -1.67
CA GLY A 57 17.30 -5.33 -1.40
C GLY A 57 17.84 -4.56 -2.63
N LYS A 58 17.03 -4.36 -3.67
CA LYS A 58 17.45 -3.75 -4.94
C LYS A 58 16.26 -3.21 -5.73
N VAL A 59 16.57 -2.44 -6.77
CA VAL A 59 15.58 -2.12 -7.81
C VAL A 59 15.27 -3.38 -8.60
N GLY A 60 14.01 -3.79 -8.56
CA GLY A 60 13.51 -4.99 -9.22
C GLY A 60 12.10 -4.79 -9.74
N ASN A 61 11.61 -5.76 -10.50
CA ASN A 61 10.22 -5.78 -10.90
C ASN A 61 9.38 -6.24 -9.70
N CYS A 62 8.58 -5.34 -9.13
CA CYS A 62 7.79 -5.60 -7.94
C CYS A 62 6.55 -4.70 -7.89
N GLN A 63 5.59 -5.11 -7.08
CA GLN A 63 4.59 -4.19 -6.52
C GLN A 63 5.13 -3.70 -5.17
N VAL A 64 4.82 -2.47 -4.80
CA VAL A 64 5.13 -1.92 -3.48
C VAL A 64 3.85 -1.37 -2.89
N THR A 65 3.55 -1.73 -1.65
CA THR A 65 2.43 -1.16 -0.89
C THR A 65 3.01 -0.30 0.22
N VAL A 66 2.44 0.88 0.41
CA VAL A 66 2.74 1.73 1.56
C VAL A 66 1.65 1.53 2.59
N ASN A 67 2.04 1.13 3.79
CA ASN A 67 1.15 0.98 4.93
C ASN A 67 1.41 2.10 5.94
N ALA A 68 0.38 2.42 6.72
CA ALA A 68 0.49 3.37 7.82
C ALA A 68 -0.38 2.89 8.98
N HIS A 69 0.13 3.03 10.20
CA HIS A 69 -0.53 2.66 11.45
C HIS A 69 -0.31 3.72 12.52
#